data_AF-A0A6B2G4W0-F1
#
_entry.id   AF-A0A6B2G4W0-F1
#
_cell.length_a   1.000
_cell.length_b   1.000
_cell.length_c   1.000
_cell.angle_alpha   90.00
_cell.angle_beta   90.00
_cell.angle_gamma   90.00
#
_symmetry.space_group_name_H-M   'P 1'
#
loop_
_entity.id
_entity.type
_entity.pdbx_description
1 polymer ?
#
loop_
_entity_poly.entity_id
_entity_poly.type
_entity_poly.pdbx_seq_one_letter_code
_entity_poly.pdbx_strand_id
1 'polypeptide(L)'
;LTSYMLKPVQRILKYHLLLKSIESDKSIDSSSHQTLAHAIVQMKDVGSRINEKQRIHDGYAELPLLRKKIVNLKDPLKFSDVGPVLIQETMMVNNKPRRLILFENVLMVASICENDTLCVKEAFMTEKLLLTEETSKGSLVFSIQAEKEAKRVFHIKAKTDKIKHRWVL
;
A
#
# COMPACT_ATOMS: atom_id res chain seq x y z
N LEU A 1 11.85 34.52 9.86
CA LEU A 1 13.07 33.69 9.92
C LEU A 1 12.65 32.28 10.36
N THR A 2 12.04 31.49 9.49
CA THR A 2 12.62 30.22 9.06
C THR A 2 12.17 29.88 7.62
N SER A 3 13.09 30.18 6.71
CA SER A 3 13.25 29.74 5.33
C SER A 3 12.51 28.45 4.91
N TYR A 4 11.64 28.59 3.89
CA TYR A 4 11.78 27.93 2.59
C TYR A 4 12.73 26.71 2.48
N MET A 5 12.38 25.60 3.12
CA MET A 5 12.92 24.27 2.77
C MET A 5 11.79 23.33 2.32
N LEU A 6 11.14 23.65 1.21
CA LEU A 6 10.47 22.60 0.43
C LEU A 6 11.56 21.64 -0.07
N LYS A 7 11.54 20.41 0.43
CA LYS A 7 12.51 19.35 0.08
C LYS A 7 12.57 19.16 -1.44
N PRO A 8 13.74 18.79 -2.02
CA PRO A 8 13.91 18.53 -3.45
C PRO A 8 12.86 17.58 -4.06
N VAL A 9 12.37 16.63 -3.25
CA VAL A 9 11.29 15.69 -3.58
C VAL A 9 9.96 16.37 -3.95
N GLN A 10 9.63 17.49 -3.31
CA GLN A 10 8.42 18.26 -3.64
C GLN A 10 8.60 19.14 -4.89
N ARG A 11 9.85 19.42 -5.27
CA ARG A 11 10.17 20.24 -6.45
C ARG A 11 10.01 19.44 -7.74
N ILE A 12 10.42 18.17 -7.75
CA ILE A 12 10.29 17.26 -8.88
C ILE A 12 8.82 17.01 -9.24
N LEU A 13 7.95 16.88 -8.22
CA LEU A 13 6.49 16.76 -8.40
C LEU A 13 5.81 18.06 -8.91
N LYS A 14 6.49 19.21 -8.94
CA LYS A 14 5.91 20.45 -9.51
C LYS A 14 6.35 20.74 -10.94
N TYR A 15 7.44 20.13 -11.41
CA TYR A 15 7.87 20.25 -12.81
C TYR A 15 6.88 19.60 -13.78
N HIS A 16 6.20 18.52 -13.38
CA HIS A 16 5.15 17.92 -14.21
C HIS A 16 3.90 18.80 -14.33
N LEU A 17 3.69 19.76 -13.43
CA LEU A 17 2.60 20.75 -13.52
C LEU A 17 3.04 21.98 -14.34
N LEU A 18 4.30 22.38 -14.22
CA LEU A 18 4.89 23.49 -14.99
C LEU A 18 5.04 23.15 -16.48
N LEU A 19 5.34 21.89 -16.81
CA LEU A 19 5.46 21.43 -18.19
C LEU A 19 4.09 21.21 -18.86
N LYS A 20 3.07 20.85 -18.07
CA LYS A 20 1.67 20.75 -18.54
C LYS A 20 1.08 22.12 -18.91
N SER A 21 1.58 23.21 -18.29
CA SER A 21 1.18 24.56 -18.69
C SER A 21 1.93 25.05 -19.94
N ILE A 22 3.10 24.49 -20.26
CA ILE A 22 3.84 24.80 -21.50
C ILE A 22 3.29 23.98 -22.68
N GLU A 23 2.80 22.75 -22.44
CA GLU A 23 2.11 21.90 -23.42
C GLU A 23 0.77 22.50 -23.90
N SER A 24 0.21 23.45 -23.15
CA SER A 24 -0.97 24.24 -23.52
C SER A 24 -0.69 25.26 -24.62
N ASP A 25 0.57 25.60 -24.89
CA ASP A 25 0.95 26.61 -25.88
C ASP A 25 1.40 25.90 -27.16
N LYS A 26 0.43 25.65 -28.04
CA LYS A 26 0.61 24.98 -29.33
C LYS A 26 1.48 25.81 -30.27
N SER A 27 2.81 25.71 -30.19
CA SER A 27 3.68 26.27 -31.24
C SER A 27 5.11 25.71 -31.34
N ILE A 28 5.44 24.51 -30.84
CA ILE A 28 6.83 24.02 -30.94
C ILE A 28 6.93 22.61 -31.51
N ASP A 29 7.89 22.48 -32.42
CA ASP A 29 8.13 21.43 -33.40
C ASP A 29 8.16 19.98 -32.86
N SER A 30 7.80 19.05 -33.75
CA SER A 30 7.50 17.63 -33.47
C SER A 30 8.68 16.80 -32.93
N SER A 31 9.93 17.21 -33.18
CA SER A 31 11.15 16.51 -32.72
C SER A 31 11.50 16.75 -31.25
N SER A 32 11.17 17.94 -30.72
CA SER A 32 11.44 18.31 -29.33
C SER A 32 10.47 17.61 -28.34
N HIS A 33 9.26 17.29 -28.80
CA HIS A 33 8.23 16.57 -28.03
C HIS A 33 8.62 15.12 -27.71
N GLN A 34 9.27 14.39 -28.65
CA GLN A 34 9.71 13.01 -28.41
C GLN A 34 10.83 12.92 -27.37
N THR A 35 11.78 13.85 -27.40
CA THR A 35 12.91 13.87 -26.45
C THR A 35 12.43 14.22 -25.04
N LEU A 36 11.47 15.15 -24.93
CA LEU A 36 10.84 15.51 -23.66
C LEU A 36 10.00 14.36 -23.08
N ALA A 37 9.20 13.68 -23.91
CA ALA A 37 8.40 12.53 -23.50
C ALA A 37 9.27 11.35 -23.00
N HIS A 38 10.39 11.08 -23.67
CA HIS A 38 11.34 10.05 -23.25
C HIS A 38 12.03 10.41 -21.92
N ALA A 39 12.44 11.67 -21.75
CA ALA A 39 13.01 12.16 -20.47
C ALA A 39 11.98 12.11 -19.33
N ILE A 40 10.70 12.35 -19.60
CA ILE A 40 9.60 12.24 -18.63
C ILE A 40 9.37 10.79 -18.19
N VAL A 41 9.44 9.83 -19.12
CA VAL A 41 9.33 8.39 -18.80
C VAL A 41 10.51 7.95 -17.92
N GLN A 42 11.73 8.38 -18.25
CA GLN A 42 12.91 8.05 -17.44
C GLN A 42 12.90 8.73 -16.07
N MET A 43 12.44 9.98 -15.95
CA MET A 43 12.29 10.64 -14.65
C MET A 43 11.18 10.03 -13.80
N LYS A 44 10.09 9.53 -14.40
CA LYS A 44 9.07 8.75 -13.69
C LYS A 44 9.62 7.42 -13.18
N ASP A 45 10.45 6.74 -13.95
CA ASP A 45 11.10 5.48 -13.54
C ASP A 45 12.04 5.69 -12.35
N VAL A 46 12.91 6.69 -12.41
CA VAL A 46 13.83 7.02 -11.30
C VAL A 46 13.07 7.49 -10.06
N GLY A 47 12.04 8.32 -10.23
CA GLY A 47 11.17 8.76 -9.14
C GLY A 47 10.40 7.61 -8.49
N SER A 48 9.90 6.67 -9.29
CA SER A 48 9.23 5.45 -8.81
C SER A 48 10.19 4.54 -8.03
N ARG A 49 11.41 4.34 -8.55
CA ARG A 49 12.44 3.50 -7.91
C ARG A 49 12.96 4.07 -6.59
N ILE A 50 13.12 5.39 -6.50
CA ILE A 50 13.49 6.05 -5.23
C ILE A 50 12.33 5.97 -4.24
N ASN A 51 11.10 6.19 -4.71
CA ASN A 51 9.89 6.07 -3.89
C ASN A 51 9.71 4.63 -3.36
N GLU A 52 10.08 3.62 -4.13
CA GLU A 52 10.03 2.22 -3.70
C GLU A 52 11.09 1.88 -2.64
N LYS A 53 12.34 2.34 -2.80
CA LYS A 53 13.37 2.15 -1.78
C LYS A 53 13.00 2.82 -0.45
N GLN A 54 12.44 4.03 -0.50
CA GLN A 54 11.95 4.71 0.70
C GLN A 54 10.76 3.96 1.31
N ARG A 55 9.79 3.52 0.50
CA ARG A 55 8.63 2.73 0.98
C ARG A 55 9.06 1.46 1.69
N ILE A 56 10.03 0.72 1.12
CA ILE A 56 10.57 -0.50 1.72
C ILE A 56 11.28 -0.18 3.04
N HIS A 57 12.12 0.87 3.07
CA HIS A 57 12.80 1.29 4.29
C HIS A 57 11.82 1.64 5.40
N ASP A 58 10.81 2.47 5.10
CA ASP A 58 9.78 2.86 6.06
C ASP A 58 9.00 1.61 6.54
N GLY A 59 8.68 0.69 5.63
CA GLY A 59 8.02 -0.57 5.96
C GLY A 59 8.83 -1.47 6.91
N TYR A 60 10.16 -1.49 6.81
CA TYR A 60 11.02 -2.17 7.77
C TYR A 60 11.13 -1.42 9.10
N ALA A 61 11.13 -0.09 9.08
CA ALA A 61 11.20 0.74 10.28
C ALA A 61 9.97 0.58 11.20
N GLU A 62 8.82 0.18 10.66
CA GLU A 62 7.60 -0.11 11.43
C GLU A 62 7.61 -1.46 12.17
N LEU A 63 8.41 -2.43 11.70
CA LEU A 63 8.39 -3.81 12.24
C LEU A 63 8.71 -3.91 13.74
N PRO A 64 9.72 -3.21 14.31
CA PRO A 64 10.03 -3.32 15.73
C PRO A 64 8.87 -2.87 16.64
N LEU A 65 8.14 -1.83 16.22
CA LEU A 65 6.98 -1.32 16.95
C LEU A 65 5.80 -2.27 16.83
N LEU A 66 5.53 -2.79 15.63
CA LEU A 66 4.47 -3.79 15.42
C LEU A 66 4.72 -5.07 16.20
N ARG A 67 5.97 -5.55 16.23
CA ARG A 67 6.36 -6.73 17.01
C ARG A 67 6.03 -6.57 18.50
N LYS A 68 6.27 -5.38 19.08
CA LYS A 68 5.92 -5.09 20.48
C LYS A 68 4.41 -5.07 20.74
N LYS A 69 3.62 -4.67 19.74
CA LYS A 69 2.15 -4.61 19.86
C LYS A 69 1.48 -5.97 19.71
N ILE A 70 2.10 -6.91 19.00
CA ILE A 70 1.52 -8.22 18.72
C ILE A 70 1.77 -9.19 19.86
N VAL A 71 0.69 -9.76 20.42
CA VAL A 71 0.75 -10.53 21.68
C VAL A 71 0.62 -12.04 21.54
N ASN A 72 0.14 -12.55 20.41
CA ASN A 72 -0.21 -13.98 20.24
C ASN A 72 0.16 -14.52 18.85
N LEU A 73 1.34 -14.14 18.34
CA LEU A 73 1.84 -14.69 17.08
C LEU A 73 2.00 -16.22 17.19
N LYS A 74 1.42 -16.97 16.25
CA LYS A 74 1.49 -18.45 16.25
C LYS A 74 2.87 -18.94 15.78
N ASP A 75 3.29 -20.08 16.32
CA ASP A 75 4.70 -20.52 16.37
C ASP A 75 5.38 -21.04 15.07
N PRO A 76 4.74 -21.25 13.89
CA PRO A 76 5.55 -21.38 12.68
C PRO A 76 5.91 -20.02 12.08
N LEU A 77 5.17 -18.96 12.42
CA LEU A 77 5.35 -17.65 11.80
C LEU A 77 6.35 -16.81 12.60
N LYS A 78 7.51 -16.53 12.01
CA LYS A 78 8.51 -15.63 12.60
C LYS A 78 8.42 -14.26 11.96
N PHE A 79 8.51 -13.20 12.76
CA PHE A 79 8.61 -11.82 12.26
C PHE A 79 9.83 -11.58 11.36
N SER A 80 10.85 -12.44 11.40
CA SER A 80 11.97 -12.36 10.45
C SER A 80 11.53 -12.66 9.01
N ASP A 81 10.45 -13.41 8.84
CA ASP A 81 10.08 -14.02 7.56
C ASP A 81 8.92 -13.26 6.88
N VAL A 82 8.30 -12.28 7.58
CA VAL A 82 7.13 -11.54 7.07
C VAL A 82 7.47 -10.49 6.02
N GLY A 83 8.70 -9.95 6.04
CA GLY A 83 9.13 -8.84 5.18
C GLY A 83 8.64 -7.45 5.64
N PRO A 84 8.87 -6.39 4.86
CA PRO A 84 8.47 -5.03 5.22
C PRO A 84 6.95 -4.89 5.25
N VAL A 85 6.45 -3.96 6.07
CA VAL A 85 5.04 -3.54 6.01
C VAL A 85 4.80 -2.81 4.69
N LEU A 86 3.79 -3.24 3.94
CA LEU A 86 3.37 -2.58 2.70
C LEU A 86 2.18 -1.66 2.95
N ILE A 87 1.15 -2.18 3.64
CA ILE A 87 -0.10 -1.45 3.90
C ILE A 87 -0.66 -1.88 5.25
N GLN A 88 -1.18 -0.92 6.01
CA GLN A 88 -1.93 -1.18 7.23
C GLN A 88 -3.22 -0.35 7.27
N GLU A 89 -4.36 -1.00 7.49
CA GLU A 89 -5.66 -0.32 7.60
C GLU A 89 -6.58 -1.01 8.61
N THR A 90 -7.51 -0.24 9.19
CA THR A 90 -8.59 -0.79 10.02
C THR A 90 -9.89 -0.81 9.23
N MET A 91 -10.39 -2.01 8.92
CA MET A 91 -11.56 -2.24 8.08
C MET A 91 -12.52 -3.25 8.72
N MET A 92 -13.72 -3.35 8.15
CA MET A 92 -14.69 -4.36 8.58
C MET A 92 -14.41 -5.66 7.83
N VAL A 93 -14.08 -6.71 8.55
CA VAL A 93 -13.78 -8.04 8.00
C VAL A 93 -14.78 -9.04 8.56
N ASN A 94 -15.58 -9.66 7.71
CA ASN A 94 -16.70 -10.54 8.10
C ASN A 94 -17.56 -9.88 9.20
N ASN A 95 -17.93 -8.61 8.99
CA ASN A 95 -18.72 -7.77 9.91
C ASN A 95 -18.07 -7.47 11.28
N LYS A 96 -16.78 -7.71 11.46
CA LYS A 96 -16.05 -7.34 12.68
C LYS A 96 -14.93 -6.35 12.36
N PRO A 97 -14.69 -5.31 13.18
CA PRO A 97 -13.55 -4.43 12.99
C PRO A 97 -12.25 -5.23 13.19
N ARG A 98 -11.37 -5.16 12.21
CA ARG A 98 -10.05 -5.81 12.22
C ARG A 98 -8.99 -4.84 11.71
N ARG A 99 -7.80 -4.95 12.29
CA ARG A 99 -6.57 -4.38 11.76
C ARG A 99 -6.04 -5.37 10.73
N LEU A 100 -5.98 -4.94 9.48
CA LEU A 100 -5.34 -5.67 8.39
C LEU A 100 -3.94 -5.09 8.18
N ILE A 101 -2.95 -5.98 8.14
CA ILE A 101 -1.55 -5.62 7.92
C ILE A 101 -1.03 -6.51 6.80
N LEU A 102 -0.76 -5.89 5.66
CA LEU A 102 -0.11 -6.54 4.53
C LEU A 102 1.39 -6.30 4.64
N PHE A 103 2.12 -7.37 4.90
CA PHE A 103 3.56 -7.45 4.72
C PHE A 103 3.85 -8.00 3.32
N GLU A 104 5.11 -7.96 2.90
CA GLU A 104 5.55 -8.55 1.63
C GLU A 104 5.18 -10.03 1.49
N ASN A 105 5.43 -10.83 2.53
CA ASN A 105 5.22 -12.28 2.47
C ASN A 105 3.94 -12.74 3.18
N VAL A 106 3.32 -11.87 4.00
CA VAL A 106 2.21 -12.27 4.88
C VAL A 106 1.11 -11.23 4.92
N LEU A 107 -0.14 -11.67 4.81
CA LEU A 107 -1.30 -10.89 5.22
C LEU A 107 -1.73 -11.31 6.62
N MET A 108 -1.79 -10.35 7.53
CA MET A 108 -2.21 -10.56 8.91
C MET A 108 -3.55 -9.89 9.20
N VAL A 109 -4.45 -10.64 9.83
CA VAL A 109 -5.76 -10.18 10.31
C VAL A 109 -5.75 -10.20 11.84
N ALA A 110 -5.76 -9.02 12.45
CA ALA A 110 -5.73 -8.87 13.90
C ALA A 110 -6.97 -8.15 14.44
N SER A 111 -7.35 -8.43 15.69
CA SER A 111 -8.23 -7.56 16.47
C SER A 111 -7.40 -6.62 17.32
N ILE A 112 -7.85 -5.38 17.45
CA ILE A 112 -7.30 -4.46 18.44
C ILE A 112 -7.80 -4.93 19.82
N CYS A 113 -6.86 -5.13 20.73
CA CYS A 113 -7.08 -5.57 22.10
C CYS A 113 -6.86 -4.40 23.06
N GLU A 114 -6.82 -4.66 24.37
CA GLU A 114 -6.54 -3.63 25.37
C GLU A 114 -5.16 -3.00 25.15
N ASN A 115 -5.01 -1.75 25.57
CA ASN A 115 -3.75 -0.98 25.46
C ASN A 115 -3.18 -0.86 24.03
N ASP A 116 -4.04 -0.82 23.00
CA ASP A 116 -3.64 -0.74 21.57
C ASP A 116 -2.75 -1.91 21.11
N THR A 117 -2.83 -3.04 21.80
CA THR A 117 -2.19 -4.30 21.38
C THR A 117 -2.97 -4.97 20.26
N LEU A 118 -2.31 -5.84 19.51
CA LEU A 118 -2.88 -6.55 18.37
C LEU A 118 -2.90 -8.05 18.65
N CYS A 119 -4.12 -8.61 18.71
CA CYS A 119 -4.31 -10.05 18.80
C CYS A 119 -4.56 -10.62 17.40
N VAL A 120 -3.58 -11.35 16.87
CA VAL A 120 -3.64 -12.04 15.58
C VAL A 120 -4.75 -13.08 15.62
N LYS A 121 -5.70 -12.97 14.68
CA LYS A 121 -6.76 -13.95 14.48
C LYS A 121 -6.38 -14.94 13.41
N GLU A 122 -5.87 -14.43 12.29
CA GLU A 122 -5.45 -15.23 11.15
C GLU A 122 -4.23 -14.58 10.48
N ALA A 123 -3.40 -15.40 9.83
CA ALA A 123 -2.25 -14.96 9.04
C ALA A 123 -2.05 -15.92 7.86
N PHE A 124 -1.77 -15.37 6.68
CA PHE A 124 -1.66 -16.12 5.42
C PHE A 124 -0.44 -15.67 4.63
N MET A 125 0.23 -16.59 3.96
CA MET A 125 1.29 -16.24 3.01
C MET A 125 0.67 -15.56 1.78
N THR A 126 1.26 -14.44 1.34
CA THR A 126 0.76 -13.63 0.21
C THR A 126 0.76 -14.37 -1.11
N GLU A 127 1.75 -15.24 -1.33
CA GLU A 127 1.88 -16.10 -2.52
C GLU A 127 0.66 -17.02 -2.77
N LYS A 128 -0.19 -17.23 -1.76
CA LYS A 128 -1.36 -18.11 -1.84
C LYS A 128 -2.68 -17.36 -1.67
N LEU A 129 -2.74 -16.05 -1.95
CA LEU A 129 -3.95 -15.25 -1.81
C LEU A 129 -4.63 -15.00 -3.16
N LEU A 130 -5.95 -15.17 -3.18
CA LEU A 130 -6.83 -14.73 -4.25
C LEU A 130 -7.61 -13.52 -3.77
N LEU A 131 -7.58 -12.46 -4.57
CA LEU A 131 -8.35 -11.25 -4.37
C LEU A 131 -9.51 -11.21 -5.37
N THR A 132 -10.72 -11.00 -4.86
CA THR A 132 -11.93 -10.91 -5.69
C THR A 132 -12.69 -9.63 -5.38
N GLU A 133 -12.98 -8.81 -6.38
CA GLU A 133 -13.89 -7.69 -6.21
C GLU A 133 -15.34 -8.16 -6.18
N GLU A 134 -16.10 -7.74 -5.17
CA GLU A 134 -17.49 -8.16 -4.99
C GLU A 134 -18.46 -7.03 -5.32
N THR A 135 -18.65 -6.77 -6.61
CA THR A 135 -19.58 -5.74 -7.11
C THR A 135 -21.03 -5.97 -6.67
N SER A 136 -21.45 -7.23 -6.44
CA SER A 136 -22.80 -7.57 -5.97
C SER A 136 -23.07 -7.21 -4.51
N LYS A 137 -22.03 -7.10 -3.66
CA LYS A 137 -22.16 -6.74 -2.23
C LYS A 137 -21.88 -5.26 -1.92
N GLY A 138 -21.64 -4.46 -2.97
CA GLY A 138 -21.44 -3.01 -2.90
C GLY A 138 -20.05 -2.56 -3.38
N SER A 139 -19.95 -1.30 -3.80
CA SER A 139 -18.73 -0.76 -4.44
C SER A 139 -17.48 -0.78 -3.55
N LEU A 140 -17.64 -0.80 -2.23
CA LEU A 140 -16.55 -0.77 -1.24
C LEU A 140 -16.15 -2.15 -0.70
N VAL A 141 -16.66 -3.23 -1.31
CA VAL A 141 -16.45 -4.60 -0.82
C VAL A 141 -15.53 -5.37 -1.77
N PHE A 142 -14.64 -6.14 -1.18
CA PHE A 142 -13.80 -7.13 -1.86
C PHE A 142 -13.58 -8.32 -0.91
N SER A 143 -13.18 -9.46 -1.45
CA SER A 143 -12.83 -10.64 -0.66
C SER A 143 -11.40 -11.09 -0.91
N ILE A 144 -10.78 -11.58 0.16
CA ILE A 144 -9.49 -12.25 0.12
C ILE A 144 -9.70 -13.70 0.57
N GLN A 145 -9.16 -14.64 -0.18
CA GLN A 145 -9.23 -16.06 0.10
C GLN A 145 -7.85 -16.70 -0.03
N ALA A 146 -7.52 -17.65 0.86
CA ALA A 146 -6.34 -18.48 0.68
C ALA A 146 -6.64 -19.62 -0.32
N GLU A 147 -5.78 -19.80 -1.34
CA GLU A 147 -5.96 -20.73 -2.46
C GLU A 147 -6.25 -22.17 -2.01
N LYS A 148 -5.51 -22.65 -1.01
CA LYS A 148 -5.63 -24.04 -0.51
C LYS A 148 -6.75 -24.23 0.52
N GLU A 149 -7.40 -23.14 0.96
CA GLU A 149 -8.39 -23.18 2.03
C GLU A 149 -9.70 -22.50 1.59
N ALA A 150 -10.45 -23.18 0.71
CA ALA A 150 -11.71 -22.67 0.15
C ALA A 150 -12.76 -22.23 1.20
N LYS A 151 -12.62 -22.64 2.47
CA LYS A 151 -13.52 -22.24 3.56
C LYS A 151 -13.13 -20.93 4.25
N ARG A 152 -11.94 -20.36 4.00
CA ARG A 152 -11.45 -19.15 4.68
C ARG A 152 -11.49 -17.93 3.76
N VAL A 153 -12.71 -17.44 3.51
CA VAL A 153 -12.96 -16.20 2.77
C VAL A 153 -13.16 -15.03 3.75
N PHE A 154 -12.39 -13.97 3.56
CA PHE A 154 -12.53 -12.71 4.28
C PHE A 154 -13.25 -11.70 3.41
N HIS A 155 -14.49 -11.39 3.76
CA HIS A 155 -15.23 -10.30 3.15
C HIS A 155 -14.83 -9.00 3.82
N ILE A 156 -14.20 -8.12 3.07
CA ILE A 156 -13.61 -6.88 3.56
C ILE A 156 -14.42 -5.72 3.00
N LYS A 157 -14.92 -4.87 3.89
CA LYS A 157 -15.59 -3.62 3.55
C LYS A 157 -14.69 -2.46 3.92
N ALA A 158 -14.19 -1.77 2.89
CA ALA A 158 -13.39 -0.57 3.03
C ALA A 158 -14.24 0.61 3.53
N LYS A 159 -13.58 1.58 4.17
CA LYS A 159 -14.24 2.82 4.63
C LYS A 159 -14.46 3.82 3.50
N THR A 160 -13.58 3.81 2.50
CA THR A 160 -13.60 4.74 1.36
C THR A 160 -13.12 4.03 0.10
N ASP A 161 -13.50 4.57 -1.05
CA ASP A 161 -13.05 4.07 -2.35
C ASP A 161 -11.53 4.13 -2.48
N LYS A 162 -10.90 5.22 -2.02
CA LYS A 162 -9.45 5.37 -1.96
C LYS A 162 -8.75 4.25 -1.17
N ILE A 163 -9.36 3.81 -0.05
CA ILE A 163 -8.82 2.70 0.73
C ILE A 163 -8.99 1.40 -0.05
N LYS A 164 -10.17 1.14 -0.63
CA LYS A 164 -10.37 -0.05 -1.48
C LYS A 164 -9.35 -0.10 -2.61
N HIS A 165 -9.19 1.00 -3.35
CA HIS A 165 -8.29 1.10 -4.49
C HIS A 165 -6.86 0.73 -4.10
N ARG A 166 -6.36 1.21 -2.95
CA ARG A 166 -5.01 0.88 -2.44
C ARG A 166 -4.82 -0.60 -2.12
N TRP A 167 -5.89 -1.32 -1.80
CA TRP A 167 -5.83 -2.75 -1.45
C TRP A 167 -6.04 -3.67 -2.65
N VAL A 168 -6.60 -3.16 -3.74
CA VAL A 168 -6.99 -3.95 -4.92
C VAL A 168 -6.07 -3.68 -6.13
N LEU A 169 -5.41 -2.53 -6.17
CA LEU A 169 -4.58 -2.04 -7.29
C LEU A 169 -3.22 -1.54 -6.79
#